data_AF-A0A1U7NQ84-F1
#
_entry.id   AF-A0A1U7NQ84-F1
#
_cell.length_a   1.000
_cell.length_b   1.000
_cell.length_c   1.000
_cell.angle_alpha   90.00
_cell.angle_beta   90.00
_cell.angle_gamma   90.00
#
_symmetry.space_group_name_H-M   'P 1'
#
loop_
_entity.id
_entity.type
_entity.pdbx_description
1 polymer ?
#
loop_
_entity_poly.entity_id
_entity_poly.type
_entity_poly.pdbx_seq_one_letter_code
_entity_poly.pdbx_strand_id
1 'polypeptide(L)'
;MSGVTKKIFQSDIRQIKSMWSKQLESIQNILPKDYSESDIVMLLKEYYPHEWNSVEFSYQYYRDKDEHLKKWQKKPRYNMKKPEKLLRSLSTYQNIISNKTDYSKNYSEETANEFREELSKKRIPKIARVNRKIELAKSKTQKVEPEFLDKMMGMYDKKSTSLKDKVYILNELMKYYNPKIIKFFLKKNDTELNKQLRMMVFQHLQSFNLNYTHKSGHGF
;
A
#
# COMPACT_ATOMS: atom_id res chain seq x y z
N MET A 1 -19.13 -12.98 -6.30
CA MET A 1 -18.07 -12.01 -6.70
C MET A 1 -16.63 -12.55 -6.54
N SER A 2 -16.38 -13.87 -6.51
CA SER A 2 -15.01 -14.41 -6.34
C SER A 2 -14.06 -14.09 -7.50
N GLY A 3 -14.58 -14.04 -8.73
CA GLY A 3 -13.79 -13.75 -9.94
C GLY A 3 -13.27 -12.31 -10.02
N VAL A 4 -14.08 -11.34 -9.58
CA VAL A 4 -13.70 -9.92 -9.61
C VAL A 4 -12.52 -9.65 -8.68
N THR A 5 -12.59 -10.10 -7.42
CA THR A 5 -11.50 -9.87 -6.44
C THR A 5 -10.20 -10.57 -6.83
N LYS A 6 -10.28 -11.75 -7.49
CA LYS A 6 -9.08 -12.42 -8.01
C LYS A 6 -8.43 -11.64 -9.16
N LYS A 7 -9.23 -11.06 -10.07
CA LYS A 7 -8.72 -10.18 -11.14
C LYS A 7 -8.07 -8.92 -10.59
N ILE A 8 -8.65 -8.34 -9.52
CA ILE A 8 -8.06 -7.19 -8.81
C ILE A 8 -6.69 -7.56 -8.27
N PHE A 9 -6.60 -8.64 -7.50
CA PHE A 9 -5.32 -9.13 -6.97
C PHE A 9 -4.27 -9.33 -8.07
N GLN A 10 -4.63 -9.95 -9.19
CA GLN A 10 -3.71 -10.14 -10.32
C GLN A 10 -3.27 -8.82 -10.95
N SER A 11 -4.17 -7.83 -11.03
CA SER A 11 -3.84 -6.48 -11.47
C SER A 11 -2.84 -5.81 -10.53
N ASP A 12 -3.09 -5.90 -9.23
CA ASP A 12 -2.26 -5.31 -8.19
C ASP A 12 -0.84 -5.89 -8.22
N ILE A 13 -0.71 -7.21 -8.33
CA ILE A 13 0.60 -7.85 -8.48
C ILE A 13 1.34 -7.37 -9.73
N ARG A 14 0.65 -7.20 -10.87
CA ARG A 14 1.29 -6.66 -12.09
C ARG A 14 1.76 -5.22 -11.90
N GLN A 15 0.95 -4.37 -11.27
CA GLN A 15 1.29 -2.98 -10.99
C GLN A 15 2.47 -2.87 -10.01
N ILE A 16 2.45 -3.64 -8.92
CA ILE A 16 3.54 -3.71 -7.94
C ILE A 16 4.85 -4.12 -8.64
N LYS A 17 4.80 -5.16 -9.47
CA LYS A 17 5.98 -5.61 -10.21
C LYS A 17 6.54 -4.53 -11.14
N SER A 18 5.67 -3.88 -11.93
CA SER A 18 6.07 -2.79 -12.83
C SER A 18 6.65 -1.59 -12.07
N MET A 19 6.03 -1.22 -10.96
CA MET A 19 6.51 -0.15 -10.08
C MET A 19 7.90 -0.47 -9.52
N TRP A 20 8.09 -1.64 -8.93
CA TRP A 20 9.37 -2.04 -8.35
C TRP A 20 10.47 -2.19 -9.37
N SER A 21 10.20 -2.65 -10.58
CA SER A 21 11.21 -2.68 -11.64
C SER A 21 11.79 -1.28 -11.92
N LYS A 22 10.93 -0.26 -12.05
CA LYS A 22 11.37 1.14 -12.23
C LYS A 22 12.13 1.67 -11.02
N GLN A 23 11.72 1.29 -9.81
CA GLN A 23 12.39 1.73 -8.58
C GLN A 23 13.77 1.09 -8.44
N LEU A 24 13.89 -0.20 -8.76
CA LEU A 24 15.17 -0.91 -8.79
C LEU A 24 16.13 -0.27 -9.80
N GLU A 25 15.67 0.03 -11.01
CA GLU A 25 16.47 0.74 -12.02
C GLU A 25 16.97 2.11 -11.51
N SER A 26 16.17 2.82 -10.72
CA SER A 26 16.57 4.11 -10.17
C SER A 26 17.60 4.04 -9.04
N ILE A 27 17.62 2.94 -8.27
CA ILE A 27 18.54 2.78 -7.14
C ILE A 27 19.80 2.00 -7.49
N GLN A 28 19.82 1.29 -8.63
CA GLN A 28 20.93 0.39 -8.98
C GLN A 28 22.28 1.14 -9.05
N ASN A 29 22.29 2.40 -9.47
CA ASN A 29 23.51 3.18 -9.65
C ASN A 29 24.08 3.73 -8.33
N ILE A 30 23.30 3.70 -7.24
CA ILE A 30 23.70 4.24 -5.93
C ILE A 30 24.00 3.15 -4.91
N LEU A 31 23.99 1.88 -5.34
CA LEU A 31 24.33 0.75 -4.50
C LEU A 31 25.78 0.87 -3.99
N PRO A 32 26.10 0.40 -2.77
CA PRO A 32 27.48 0.28 -2.32
C PRO A 32 28.29 -0.67 -3.22
N LYS A 33 29.62 -0.51 -3.30
CA LYS A 33 30.48 -1.39 -4.10
C LYS A 33 30.22 -2.88 -3.89
N ASP A 34 30.11 -3.31 -2.63
CA ASP A 34 29.94 -4.71 -2.24
C ASP A 34 28.53 -5.02 -1.70
N TYR A 35 27.51 -4.36 -2.27
CA TYR A 35 26.13 -4.41 -1.79
C TYR A 35 25.55 -5.82 -1.61
N SER A 36 24.72 -5.96 -0.60
CA SER A 36 23.96 -7.15 -0.24
C SER A 36 22.49 -7.01 -0.65
N GLU A 37 21.71 -8.10 -0.52
CA GLU A 37 20.26 -8.00 -0.69
C GLU A 37 19.61 -7.03 0.30
N SER A 38 20.16 -6.93 1.53
CA SER A 38 19.69 -5.99 2.54
C SER A 38 19.86 -4.54 2.10
N ASP A 39 20.93 -4.22 1.39
CA ASP A 39 21.19 -2.85 0.92
C ASP A 39 20.16 -2.42 -0.12
N ILE A 40 19.78 -3.32 -1.04
CA ILE A 40 18.71 -3.07 -2.02
C ILE A 40 17.39 -2.76 -1.29
N VAL A 41 17.02 -3.57 -0.30
CA VAL A 41 15.78 -3.38 0.47
C VAL A 41 15.84 -2.08 1.28
N MET A 42 17.00 -1.76 1.86
CA MET A 42 17.22 -0.54 2.63
C MET A 42 17.04 0.71 1.76
N LEU A 43 17.67 0.74 0.59
CA LEU A 43 17.53 1.85 -0.36
C LEU A 43 16.09 2.00 -0.88
N LEU A 44 15.38 0.89 -1.12
CA LEU A 44 13.96 0.95 -1.47
C LEU A 44 13.13 1.55 -0.34
N LYS A 45 13.39 1.17 0.92
CA LYS A 45 12.68 1.73 2.08
C LYS A 45 13.03 3.21 2.29
N GLU A 46 14.25 3.62 1.99
CA GLU A 46 14.70 5.00 2.14
C GLU A 46 14.10 5.93 1.07
N TYR A 47 14.22 5.56 -0.21
CA TYR A 47 13.82 6.40 -1.33
C TYR A 47 12.36 6.19 -1.80
N TYR A 48 11.79 5.03 -1.46
CA TYR A 48 10.42 4.64 -1.80
C TYR A 48 9.62 4.09 -0.58
N PRO A 49 9.65 4.76 0.59
CA PRO A 49 9.03 4.25 1.83
C PRO A 49 7.53 4.01 1.68
N HIS A 50 6.83 4.93 1.00
CA HIS A 50 5.39 4.85 0.84
C HIS A 50 4.98 3.73 -0.11
N GLU A 51 5.75 3.53 -1.18
CA GLU A 51 5.54 2.45 -2.12
C GLU A 51 5.85 1.09 -1.46
N TRP A 52 6.91 1.00 -0.64
CA TRP A 52 7.21 -0.20 0.15
C TRP A 52 6.07 -0.52 1.14
N ASN A 53 5.66 0.46 1.95
CA ASN A 53 4.59 0.31 2.94
C ASN A 53 3.25 -0.06 2.27
N SER A 54 2.99 0.45 1.07
CA SER A 54 1.80 0.07 0.30
C SER A 54 1.79 -1.42 -0.06
N VAL A 55 2.95 -2.02 -0.37
CA VAL A 55 3.05 -3.44 -0.67
C VAL A 55 2.94 -4.29 0.59
N GLU A 56 3.54 -3.86 1.71
CA GLU A 56 3.35 -4.50 3.03
C GLU A 56 1.87 -4.50 3.43
N PHE A 57 1.19 -3.38 3.24
CA PHE A 57 -0.24 -3.26 3.51
C PHE A 57 -1.07 -4.21 2.65
N SER A 58 -0.81 -4.24 1.33
CA SER A 58 -1.48 -5.19 0.42
C SER A 58 -1.23 -6.64 0.80
N TYR A 59 0.02 -6.99 1.17
CA TYR A 59 0.35 -8.32 1.65
C TYR A 59 -0.47 -8.70 2.88
N GLN A 60 -0.52 -7.83 3.88
CA GLN A 60 -1.30 -8.09 5.10
C GLN A 60 -2.79 -8.21 4.82
N TYR A 61 -3.33 -7.34 3.96
CA TYR A 61 -4.73 -7.37 3.55
C TYR A 61 -5.13 -8.68 2.85
N TYR A 62 -4.35 -9.14 1.87
CA TYR A 62 -4.65 -10.41 1.18
C TYR A 62 -4.42 -11.62 2.05
N ARG A 63 -3.40 -11.57 2.92
CA ARG A 63 -3.17 -12.59 3.94
C ARG A 63 -4.38 -12.72 4.87
N ASP A 64 -4.90 -11.62 5.40
CA ASP A 64 -6.06 -11.63 6.30
C ASP A 64 -7.30 -12.22 5.62
N LYS A 65 -7.48 -11.96 4.31
CA LYS A 65 -8.56 -12.58 3.53
C LYS A 65 -8.37 -14.09 3.37
N ASP A 66 -7.16 -14.55 3.10
CA ASP A 66 -6.87 -15.98 3.00
C ASP A 66 -7.02 -16.68 4.36
N GLU A 67 -6.57 -16.07 5.45
CA GLU A 67 -6.76 -16.59 6.80
C GLU A 67 -8.25 -16.67 7.17
N HIS A 68 -9.05 -15.66 6.79
CA HIS A 68 -10.49 -15.74 6.95
C HIS A 68 -11.10 -16.93 6.20
N LEU A 69 -10.66 -17.22 4.97
CA LEU A 69 -11.13 -18.38 4.21
C LEU A 69 -10.74 -19.70 4.87
N LYS A 70 -9.50 -19.81 5.36
CA LYS A 70 -9.01 -21.01 6.07
C LYS A 70 -9.80 -21.30 7.34
N LYS A 71 -10.22 -20.27 8.08
CA LYS A 71 -11.11 -20.43 9.26
C LYS A 71 -12.41 -21.16 8.92
N TRP A 72 -12.90 -21.00 7.69
CA TRP A 72 -14.08 -21.69 7.17
C TRP A 72 -13.72 -22.94 6.33
N GLN A 73 -12.53 -23.51 6.53
CA GLN A 73 -12.00 -24.68 5.82
C GLN A 73 -11.98 -24.53 4.28
N LYS A 74 -11.93 -23.29 3.78
CA LYS A 74 -11.84 -22.99 2.34
C LYS A 74 -10.39 -22.81 1.92
N LYS A 75 -10.08 -23.20 0.68
CA LYS A 75 -8.74 -23.01 0.09
C LYS A 75 -8.40 -21.50 0.00
N PRO A 76 -7.13 -21.11 0.27
CA PRO A 76 -6.69 -19.74 0.07
C PRO A 76 -6.77 -19.36 -1.41
N ARG A 77 -7.05 -18.10 -1.70
CA ARG A 77 -7.29 -17.60 -3.06
C ARG A 77 -6.15 -16.76 -3.60
N TYR A 78 -5.47 -16.00 -2.75
CA TYR A 78 -4.51 -14.98 -3.21
C TYR A 78 -3.07 -15.48 -3.04
N ASN A 79 -2.73 -16.03 -1.88
CA ASN A 79 -1.39 -16.49 -1.53
C ASN A 79 -0.31 -15.45 -1.91
N MET A 80 -0.54 -14.18 -1.55
CA MET A 80 0.40 -13.12 -1.85
C MET A 80 1.77 -13.42 -1.23
N LYS A 81 2.83 -13.34 -2.03
CA LYS A 81 4.20 -13.48 -1.52
C LYS A 81 4.52 -12.30 -0.61
N LYS A 82 5.32 -12.54 0.44
CA LYS A 82 5.93 -11.48 1.25
C LYS A 82 6.68 -10.48 0.34
N PRO A 83 6.76 -9.20 0.71
CA PRO A 83 7.38 -8.17 -0.13
C PRO A 83 8.78 -8.56 -0.66
N GLU A 84 9.65 -9.08 0.21
CA GLU A 84 11.01 -9.48 -0.15
C GLU A 84 11.00 -10.65 -1.15
N LYS A 85 10.12 -11.64 -0.94
CA LYS A 85 9.97 -12.78 -1.86
C LYS A 85 9.38 -12.35 -3.21
N LEU A 86 8.51 -11.34 -3.22
CA LEU A 86 7.95 -10.78 -4.44
C LEU A 86 9.02 -9.99 -5.20
N LEU A 87 9.84 -9.21 -4.48
CA LEU A 87 10.96 -8.43 -5.04
C LEU A 87 11.96 -9.34 -5.75
N ARG A 88 12.38 -10.42 -5.07
CA ARG A 88 13.25 -11.46 -5.65
C ARG A 88 12.70 -12.10 -6.92
N SER A 89 11.39 -12.04 -7.16
CA SER A 89 10.80 -12.62 -8.38
C SER A 89 10.88 -11.71 -9.62
N LEU A 90 11.43 -10.50 -9.49
CA LEU A 90 11.59 -9.56 -10.59
C LEU A 90 12.85 -9.85 -11.41
N SER A 91 12.74 -9.77 -12.73
CA SER A 91 13.90 -9.87 -13.63
C SER A 91 14.92 -8.77 -13.37
N THR A 92 14.48 -7.54 -13.13
CA THR A 92 15.37 -6.42 -12.79
C THR A 92 16.17 -6.69 -11.51
N TYR A 93 15.55 -7.31 -10.51
CA TYR A 93 16.25 -7.71 -9.29
C TYR A 93 17.30 -8.79 -9.57
N GLN A 94 16.91 -9.82 -10.34
CA GLN A 94 17.84 -10.90 -10.71
C GLN A 94 19.04 -10.39 -11.49
N ASN A 95 18.83 -9.43 -12.41
CA ASN A 95 19.88 -8.81 -13.18
C ASN A 95 20.85 -7.98 -12.31
N ILE A 96 20.33 -7.24 -11.31
CA ILE A 96 21.17 -6.52 -10.36
C ILE A 96 22.09 -7.53 -9.66
N ILE A 97 21.51 -8.58 -9.06
CA ILE A 97 22.29 -9.60 -8.33
C ILE A 97 23.31 -10.31 -9.23
N SER A 98 22.94 -10.69 -10.45
CA SER A 98 23.85 -11.38 -11.37
C SER A 98 25.01 -10.49 -11.83
N ASN A 99 24.78 -9.18 -11.98
CA ASN A 99 25.79 -8.24 -12.47
C ASN A 99 26.64 -7.63 -11.35
N LYS A 100 26.53 -8.13 -10.11
CA LYS A 100 27.24 -7.59 -8.94
C LYS A 100 28.76 -7.53 -9.13
N THR A 101 29.37 -8.55 -9.74
CA THR A 101 30.82 -8.59 -9.96
C THR A 101 31.30 -7.50 -10.91
N ASP A 102 30.56 -7.27 -12.00
CA ASP A 102 30.92 -6.27 -13.00
C ASP A 102 30.61 -4.86 -12.50
N TYR A 103 29.54 -4.70 -11.71
CA TYR A 103 29.26 -3.48 -10.98
C TYR A 103 30.44 -3.09 -10.07
N SER A 104 30.93 -4.02 -9.23
CA SER A 104 32.02 -3.76 -8.29
C SER A 104 33.33 -3.38 -8.99
N LYS A 105 33.63 -3.99 -10.15
CA LYS A 105 34.81 -3.63 -10.97
C LYS A 105 34.75 -2.21 -11.54
N ASN A 106 33.57 -1.77 -11.96
CA ASN A 106 33.35 -0.46 -12.58
C ASN A 106 32.88 0.60 -11.57
N TYR A 107 32.92 0.30 -10.28
CA TYR A 107 32.40 1.17 -9.23
C TYR A 107 33.27 2.42 -9.05
N SER A 108 32.61 3.58 -9.02
CA SER A 108 33.19 4.85 -8.62
C SER A 108 32.32 5.47 -7.52
N GLU A 109 32.93 5.78 -6.38
CA GLU A 109 32.26 6.42 -5.25
C GLU A 109 31.76 7.82 -5.62
N GLU A 110 32.54 8.56 -6.41
CA GLU A 110 32.18 9.90 -6.91
C GLU A 110 30.89 9.84 -7.75
N THR A 111 30.87 8.97 -8.76
CA THR A 111 29.70 8.78 -9.63
C THR A 111 28.48 8.26 -8.85
N ALA A 112 28.68 7.34 -7.90
CA ALA A 112 27.61 6.85 -7.04
C ALA A 112 27.01 7.99 -6.17
N ASN A 113 27.85 8.90 -5.68
CA ASN A 113 27.41 10.07 -4.91
C ASN A 113 26.64 11.08 -5.77
N GLU A 114 27.07 11.33 -7.02
CA GLU A 114 26.32 12.17 -7.96
C GLU A 114 24.91 11.61 -8.20
N PHE A 115 24.80 10.32 -8.53
CA PHE A 115 23.49 9.67 -8.70
C PHE A 115 22.65 9.71 -7.41
N ARG A 116 23.28 9.59 -6.24
CA ARG A 116 22.62 9.65 -4.94
C ARG A 116 22.05 11.04 -4.68
N GLU A 117 22.79 12.09 -4.98
CA GLU A 117 22.29 13.46 -4.90
C GLU A 117 21.12 13.70 -5.85
N GLU A 118 21.22 13.27 -7.10
CA GLU A 118 20.13 13.41 -8.07
C GLU A 118 18.86 12.70 -7.62
N LEU A 119 18.98 11.46 -7.15
CA LEU A 119 17.86 10.69 -6.65
C LEU A 119 17.25 11.37 -5.42
N SER A 120 18.09 11.88 -4.52
CA SER A 120 17.68 12.59 -3.31
C SER A 120 16.91 13.86 -3.63
N LYS A 121 17.42 14.69 -4.55
CA LYS A 121 16.74 15.89 -5.07
C LYS A 121 15.34 15.57 -5.62
N LYS A 122 15.16 14.41 -6.25
CA LYS A 122 13.87 13.96 -6.80
C LYS A 122 12.93 13.36 -5.75
N ARG A 123 13.46 12.53 -4.84
CA ARG A 123 12.65 11.67 -3.97
C ARG A 123 12.33 12.30 -2.61
N ILE A 124 13.27 13.00 -1.98
CA ILE A 124 13.07 13.61 -0.66
C ILE A 124 11.86 14.56 -0.65
N PRO A 125 11.69 15.48 -1.62
CA PRO A 125 10.52 16.37 -1.63
C PRO A 125 9.21 15.61 -1.82
N LYS A 126 9.20 14.54 -2.62
CA LYS A 126 8.00 13.72 -2.85
C LYS A 126 7.58 12.98 -1.59
N ILE A 127 8.55 12.41 -0.86
CA ILE A 127 8.31 11.76 0.43
C ILE A 127 7.77 12.77 1.44
N ALA A 128 8.43 13.92 1.59
CA ALA A 128 7.99 14.99 2.49
C ALA A 128 6.55 15.45 2.20
N ARG A 129 6.18 15.60 0.92
CA ARG A 129 4.82 15.96 0.51
C ARG A 129 3.78 14.91 0.95
N VAL A 130 4.08 13.62 0.79
CA VAL A 130 3.18 12.54 1.21
C VAL A 130 3.10 12.46 2.73
N ASN A 131 4.22 12.57 3.44
CA ASN A 131 4.26 12.65 4.90
C ASN A 131 3.40 13.80 5.42
N ARG A 132 3.56 15.01 4.86
CA ARG A 132 2.74 16.17 5.24
C ARG A 132 1.25 15.92 5.04
N LYS A 133 0.86 15.25 3.95
CA LYS A 133 -0.54 14.87 3.72
C LYS A 133 -1.06 13.91 4.80
N ILE A 134 -0.27 12.90 5.14
CA ILE A 134 -0.63 11.91 6.17
C ILE A 134 -0.75 12.58 7.54
N GLU A 135 0.21 13.43 7.91
CA GLU A 135 0.19 14.12 9.20
C GLU A 135 -0.97 15.11 9.30
N LEU A 136 -1.31 15.82 8.22
CA LEU A 136 -2.51 16.65 8.17
C LEU A 136 -3.81 15.83 8.28
N ALA A 137 -3.84 14.62 7.71
CA ALA A 137 -5.00 13.74 7.85
C ALA A 137 -5.11 13.26 9.32
N LYS A 138 -4.00 12.84 9.92
CA LYS A 138 -3.96 12.40 11.33
C LYS A 138 -4.32 13.52 12.30
N SER A 139 -3.89 14.75 12.06
CA SER A 139 -4.20 15.88 12.96
C SER A 139 -5.68 16.24 12.99
N LYS A 140 -6.44 15.87 11.95
CA LYS A 140 -7.90 16.01 11.89
C LYS A 140 -8.65 14.85 12.56
N THR A 141 -7.92 13.88 13.13
CA THR A 141 -8.51 12.70 13.74
C THR A 141 -8.10 12.51 15.19
N GLN A 142 -8.97 11.83 15.93
CA GLN A 142 -8.73 11.39 17.30
C GLN A 142 -8.18 9.96 17.28
N LYS A 143 -7.20 9.68 18.14
CA LYS A 143 -6.62 8.34 18.31
C LYS A 143 -7.36 7.48 19.35
N VAL A 144 -8.23 8.10 20.14
CA VAL A 144 -9.04 7.41 21.16
C VAL A 144 -9.98 6.40 20.47
N GLU A 145 -10.29 5.29 21.15
CA GLU A 145 -11.32 4.34 20.74
C GLU A 145 -12.55 4.51 21.66
N PRO A 146 -13.51 5.39 21.31
CA PRO A 146 -14.74 5.50 22.09
C PRO A 146 -15.54 4.20 22.09
N GLU A 147 -16.18 3.90 23.23
CA GLU A 147 -17.04 2.72 23.39
C GLU A 147 -18.21 2.68 22.40
N PHE A 148 -18.65 3.84 21.90
CA PHE A 148 -19.76 3.92 20.94
C PHE A 148 -19.39 3.50 19.52
N LEU A 149 -18.10 3.35 19.17
CA LEU A 149 -17.69 3.06 17.79
C LEU A 149 -18.29 1.74 17.30
N ASP A 150 -18.36 0.73 18.16
CA ASP A 150 -18.98 -0.56 17.82
C ASP A 150 -20.46 -0.45 17.54
N LYS A 151 -21.16 0.34 18.36
CA LYS A 151 -22.59 0.60 18.16
C LYS A 151 -22.82 1.33 16.84
N MET A 152 -22.00 2.32 16.49
CA MET A 152 -22.13 3.04 15.21
C MET A 152 -21.82 2.18 13.98
N MET A 153 -20.75 1.39 14.01
CA MET A 153 -20.47 0.43 12.93
C MET A 153 -21.61 -0.58 12.78
N GLY A 154 -22.16 -1.07 13.90
CA GLY A 154 -23.32 -1.95 13.89
C GLY A 154 -24.58 -1.29 13.31
N MET A 155 -24.83 -0.01 13.63
CA MET A 155 -25.93 0.76 13.03
C MET A 155 -25.76 0.95 11.53
N TYR A 156 -24.54 1.20 11.04
CA TYR A 156 -24.29 1.30 9.60
C TYR A 156 -24.68 0.02 8.84
N ASP A 157 -24.42 -1.14 9.43
CA ASP A 157 -24.64 -2.45 8.81
C ASP A 157 -26.11 -2.90 8.81
N LYS A 158 -26.98 -2.24 9.58
CA LYS A 158 -28.42 -2.57 9.62
C LYS A 158 -29.09 -2.26 8.28
N LYS A 159 -29.94 -3.19 7.82
CA LYS A 159 -30.71 -3.04 6.57
C LYS A 159 -31.70 -1.86 6.62
N SER A 160 -32.20 -1.53 7.81
CA SER A 160 -33.15 -0.44 8.03
C SER A 160 -32.50 0.94 8.03
N THR A 161 -31.18 1.04 8.04
CA THR A 161 -30.48 2.32 8.13
C THR A 161 -30.58 3.06 6.81
N SER A 162 -31.13 4.29 6.86
CA SER A 162 -31.31 5.12 5.68
C SER A 162 -29.96 5.52 5.06
N LEU A 163 -29.96 5.89 3.79
CA LEU A 163 -28.75 6.39 3.13
C LEU A 163 -28.22 7.66 3.84
N LYS A 164 -29.11 8.53 4.28
CA LYS A 164 -28.80 9.75 5.03
C LYS A 164 -28.06 9.41 6.34
N ASP A 165 -28.57 8.45 7.10
CA ASP A 165 -27.93 8.04 8.36
C ASP A 165 -26.58 7.38 8.12
N LYS A 166 -26.43 6.59 7.05
CA LYS A 166 -25.13 6.03 6.66
C LYS A 166 -24.09 7.11 6.39
N VAL A 167 -24.47 8.21 5.72
CA VAL A 167 -23.56 9.34 5.48
C VAL A 167 -23.12 9.97 6.81
N TYR A 168 -24.05 10.22 7.74
CA TYR A 168 -23.70 10.76 9.05
C TYR A 168 -22.78 9.84 9.84
N ILE A 169 -23.08 8.54 9.86
CA ILE A 169 -22.25 7.55 10.54
C ILE A 169 -20.83 7.53 9.94
N LEU A 170 -20.68 7.54 8.60
CA LEU A 170 -19.35 7.61 8.00
C LEU A 170 -18.60 8.87 8.40
N ASN A 171 -19.23 10.04 8.32
CA ASN A 171 -18.61 11.31 8.69
C ASN A 171 -18.14 11.31 10.15
N GLU A 172 -18.90 10.69 11.04
CA GLU A 172 -18.53 10.56 12.45
C GLU A 172 -17.37 9.57 12.64
N LEU A 173 -17.44 8.39 12.03
CA LEU A 173 -16.36 7.38 12.09
C LEU A 173 -15.04 7.90 11.48
N MET A 174 -15.11 8.77 10.46
CA MET A 174 -13.94 9.39 9.82
C MET A 174 -13.16 10.32 10.75
N LYS A 175 -13.71 10.71 11.89
CA LYS A 175 -12.99 11.50 12.90
C LYS A 175 -12.00 10.67 13.70
N TYR A 176 -12.00 9.34 13.56
CA TYR A 176 -11.18 8.45 14.38
C TYR A 176 -10.15 7.71 13.51
N TYR A 177 -8.90 7.69 13.98
CA TYR A 177 -7.83 6.94 13.36
C TYR A 177 -7.33 5.85 14.33
N ASN A 178 -7.90 4.65 14.18
CA ASN A 178 -7.49 3.46 14.91
C ASN A 178 -7.65 2.19 14.05
N PRO A 179 -7.00 1.07 14.40
CA PRO A 179 -7.02 -0.14 13.58
C PRO A 179 -8.43 -0.71 13.31
N LYS A 180 -9.37 -0.53 14.24
CA LYS A 180 -10.75 -1.03 14.11
C LYS A 180 -11.50 -0.26 13.01
N ILE A 181 -11.39 1.06 13.03
CA ILE A 181 -12.00 1.95 12.05
C ILE A 181 -11.39 1.73 10.66
N ILE A 182 -10.07 1.59 10.56
CA ILE A 182 -9.41 1.28 9.29
C ILE A 182 -9.90 -0.06 8.73
N LYS A 183 -10.00 -1.11 9.55
CA LYS A 183 -10.55 -2.41 9.13
C LYS A 183 -12.01 -2.30 8.67
N PHE A 184 -12.83 -1.52 9.38
CA PHE A 184 -14.21 -1.26 8.99
C PHE A 184 -14.28 -0.59 7.61
N PHE A 185 -13.51 0.49 7.40
CA PHE A 185 -13.47 1.18 6.13
C PHE A 185 -12.93 0.32 4.98
N LEU A 186 -11.91 -0.52 5.20
CA LEU A 186 -11.45 -1.47 4.18
C LEU A 186 -12.55 -2.46 3.78
N LYS A 187 -13.29 -3.00 4.75
CA LYS A 187 -14.45 -3.86 4.48
C LYS A 187 -15.49 -3.11 3.66
N LYS A 188 -15.81 -1.86 4.02
CA LYS A 188 -16.80 -1.05 3.30
C LYS A 188 -16.36 -0.68 1.90
N ASN A 189 -15.08 -0.37 1.68
CA ASN A 189 -14.56 -0.13 0.35
C ASN A 189 -14.78 -1.33 -0.59
N ASP A 190 -14.68 -2.56 -0.07
CA ASP A 190 -14.90 -3.78 -0.84
C ASP A 190 -16.38 -4.11 -1.07
N THR A 191 -17.22 -3.92 -0.04
CA THR A 191 -18.58 -4.48 -0.02
C THR A 191 -19.69 -3.47 -0.27
N GLU A 192 -19.45 -2.17 -0.05
CA GLU A 192 -20.51 -1.16 -0.11
C GLU A 192 -21.03 -1.00 -1.53
N LEU A 193 -22.32 -1.27 -1.77
CA LEU A 193 -22.91 -1.22 -3.11
C LEU A 193 -23.12 0.21 -3.59
N ASN A 194 -23.41 1.13 -2.67
CA ASN A 194 -23.59 2.53 -3.01
C ASN A 194 -22.25 3.19 -3.40
N LYS A 195 -22.16 3.68 -4.65
CA LYS A 195 -20.94 4.26 -5.20
C LYS A 195 -20.46 5.50 -4.44
N GLN A 196 -21.37 6.34 -3.95
CA GLN A 196 -21.02 7.56 -3.21
C GLN A 196 -20.41 7.22 -1.85
N LEU A 197 -21.07 6.35 -1.09
CA LEU A 197 -20.56 5.88 0.21
C LEU A 197 -19.20 5.20 0.05
N ARG A 198 -19.05 4.34 -0.98
CA ARG A 198 -17.77 3.70 -1.28
C ARG A 198 -16.68 4.73 -1.62
N MET A 199 -17.01 5.76 -2.40
CA MET A 199 -16.07 6.83 -2.75
C MET A 199 -15.62 7.64 -1.54
N MET A 200 -16.55 7.97 -0.63
CA MET A 200 -16.22 8.65 0.63
C MET A 200 -15.20 7.84 1.44
N VAL A 201 -15.46 6.54 1.60
CA VAL A 201 -14.55 5.62 2.31
C VAL A 201 -13.20 5.53 1.62
N PHE A 202 -13.19 5.42 0.29
CA PHE A 202 -11.96 5.38 -0.51
C PHE A 202 -11.11 6.64 -0.31
N GLN A 203 -11.71 7.83 -0.45
CA GLN A 203 -11.01 9.10 -0.27
C GLN A 203 -10.43 9.25 1.14
N HIS A 204 -11.18 8.80 2.15
CA HIS A 204 -10.70 8.80 3.53
C HIS A 204 -9.47 7.90 3.71
N LEU A 205 -9.50 6.66 3.22
CA LEU A 205 -8.34 5.76 3.25
C LEU A 205 -7.14 6.33 2.48
N GLN A 206 -7.38 6.95 1.32
CA GLN A 206 -6.34 7.59 0.49
C GLN A 206 -5.70 8.80 1.18
N SER A 207 -6.41 9.47 2.10
CA SER A 207 -5.87 10.59 2.87
C SER A 207 -4.70 10.15 3.77
N PHE A 208 -4.76 8.91 4.29
CA PHE A 208 -3.71 8.28 5.09
C PHE A 208 -2.69 7.50 4.26
N ASN A 209 -2.73 7.63 2.93
CA ASN A 209 -1.90 6.86 2.01
C ASN A 209 -2.04 5.34 2.20
N LEU A 210 -3.20 4.89 2.68
CA LEU A 210 -3.56 3.48 2.74
C LEU A 210 -4.13 3.10 1.37
N ASN A 211 -3.23 2.96 0.40
CA ASN A 211 -3.63 2.65 -0.96
C ASN A 211 -4.08 1.20 -1.04
N TYR A 212 -5.37 1.03 -1.30
CA TYR A 212 -5.90 -0.11 -2.03
C TYR A 212 -5.93 0.30 -3.50
N THR A 213 -5.19 -0.40 -4.36
CA THR A 213 -5.29 -0.20 -5.80
C THR A 213 -6.66 -0.67 -6.27
N HIS A 214 -7.56 0.28 -6.52
CA HIS A 214 -8.67 0.05 -7.44
C HIS A 214 -9.05 1.32 -8.21
N LYS A 215 -8.92 1.22 -9.55
CA LYS A 215 -9.34 2.15 -10.61
C LYS A 215 -8.60 3.50 -10.70
N SER A 216 -7.46 3.46 -11.38
CA SER A 216 -7.29 4.30 -12.58
C SER A 216 -7.66 3.44 -13.80
N GLY A 217 -8.78 3.72 -14.47
CA GLY A 217 -9.15 3.05 -15.73
C GLY A 217 -10.62 2.70 -15.88
N HIS A 218 -11.47 3.71 -16.07
CA HIS A 218 -12.51 3.82 -17.10
C HIS A 218 -13.42 5.01 -16.78
N GLY A 219 -13.29 6.07 -17.59
CA GLY A 219 -14.28 7.12 -17.85
C GLY A 219 -14.76 7.93 -16.66
N PHE A 220 -14.25 9.15 -16.51
CA PHE A 220 -14.88 10.29 -17.18
C PHE A 220 -13.78 11.08 -17.88
#